data_AF-A0A3D4WY48-F1
#
_entry.id   AF-A0A3D4WY48-F1
#
_cell.length_a   1.000
_cell.length_b   1.000
_cell.length_c   1.000
_cell.angle_alpha   90.00
_cell.angle_beta   90.00
_cell.angle_gamma   90.00
#
_symmetry.space_group_name_H-M   'P 1'
#
loop_
_entity.id
_entity.type
_entity.pdbx_description
1 polymer ?
#
loop_
_entity_poly.entity_id
_entity_poly.type
_entity_poly.pdbx_seq_one_letter_code
_entity_poly.pdbx_strand_id
1 'polypeptide(L)'
;SVMGPTNPNRLYLVSGTANGVTDNSVPSAGFTWTTYPERLQNAGVSWKVYQEANNYDDNGLAWFRNFRQATAGNPLYERGMRRMPDMVAQFGNDIANGTLPQVSWVVAADFLSEHPDWPPAKGQDLCARLLKKLAAYPAVFAKTVFILNYDENGGFFDHMPPPAAPYDSGQGLSTIPVTGEFSGSTPMGLGHRVPQIIISPWTRGGWVCSELFDITSTIRFLERRFGVQEPNITPWRRALCGDLTSAFDFNASGSWPSLPDTSGYPSEADRQCSTLPAPVPPATQVMPGQESGTRLARPLPYALSAHGRVAADKFWVDFSSPGTAGAFFYVYANRFRTDGPWRYGVGAGQTLSDYWQAGSPTGAYDITAYGPNGFLRQFAGNRVTATTSGNANPEVTLRYAPPEGRIYFTMRNNGTKACVITIRANRYRSDGPWTYTVNPSSTVEDYFTVSTYNHWYDFTATANTTDGFLRRFAGHQETGSASTSDPSLGTSVPGPLTVTVKAFDSQETVGENGRATNAVDANSGTIWHTEWYNTTAPLPHYLDLDLGSSKTVTGLSYVPRSTGVNGRIGQYEIYVSADGTNWGTALATGTFADSAATKQVSWTGRAARYVRLRALTEAGNRGPWTSAAEVTILGF
;
A
#
# COMPACT_ATOMS: atom_id res chain seq x y z
N SER A 1 -10.13 14.14 6.03
CA SER A 1 -9.43 14.63 4.80
C SER A 1 -10.19 14.25 3.54
N VAL A 2 -9.95 14.99 2.46
CA VAL A 2 -10.46 14.82 1.08
C VAL A 2 -9.31 14.79 0.08
N MET A 3 -9.51 14.10 -1.05
CA MET A 3 -8.62 14.18 -2.23
C MET A 3 -8.82 15.54 -2.91
N GLY A 4 -8.28 16.59 -2.30
CA GLY A 4 -8.52 17.96 -2.71
C GLY A 4 -7.58 18.93 -2.00
N PRO A 5 -7.78 20.24 -2.23
CA PRO A 5 -6.86 21.26 -1.76
C PRO A 5 -6.96 21.49 -0.24
N THR A 6 -6.19 22.46 0.23
CA THR A 6 -6.05 22.91 1.61
C THR A 6 -7.37 23.09 2.38
N ASN A 7 -8.32 23.88 1.87
CA ASN A 7 -9.45 24.33 2.67
C ASN A 7 -10.34 23.20 3.20
N PRO A 8 -10.83 22.25 2.38
CA PRO A 8 -11.68 21.19 2.89
C PRO A 8 -10.95 20.27 3.89
N ASN A 9 -9.64 20.08 3.72
CA ASN A 9 -8.81 19.35 4.68
C ASN A 9 -8.71 20.09 6.04
N ARG A 10 -8.57 21.41 6.03
CA ARG A 10 -8.61 22.22 7.26
C ARG A 10 -10.00 22.28 7.89
N LEU A 11 -11.08 22.24 7.12
CA LEU A 11 -12.45 22.08 7.65
C LEU A 11 -12.60 20.79 8.45
N TYR A 12 -12.02 19.67 7.98
CA TYR A 12 -11.96 18.43 8.76
C TYR A 12 -11.20 18.61 10.08
N LEU A 13 -10.09 19.38 10.10
CA LEU A 13 -9.29 19.61 11.32
C LEU A 13 -10.05 20.45 12.36
N VAL A 14 -10.81 21.44 11.93
CA VAL A 14 -11.48 22.38 12.84
C VAL A 14 -12.93 22.03 13.13
N SER A 15 -13.55 21.10 12.41
CA SER A 15 -14.99 20.81 12.57
C SER A 15 -15.40 19.36 12.31
N GLY A 16 -14.45 18.47 12.00
CA GLY A 16 -14.73 17.04 11.77
C GLY A 16 -15.36 16.70 10.42
N THR A 17 -15.72 17.70 9.61
CA THR A 17 -16.30 17.53 8.28
C THR A 17 -15.95 18.69 7.35
N ALA A 18 -15.94 18.45 6.04
CA ALA A 18 -15.95 19.51 5.03
C ALA A 18 -17.39 19.86 4.56
N ASN A 19 -18.40 19.13 5.05
CA ASN A 19 -19.81 19.33 4.71
C ASN A 19 -20.07 19.44 3.19
N GLY A 20 -19.42 18.58 2.39
CA GLY A 20 -19.56 18.55 0.94
C GLY A 20 -18.62 19.49 0.16
N VAL A 21 -17.85 20.34 0.83
CA VAL A 21 -16.86 21.23 0.19
C VAL A 21 -15.69 20.41 -0.36
N THR A 22 -15.39 20.58 -1.65
CA THR A 22 -14.33 19.86 -2.38
C THR A 22 -13.22 20.76 -2.90
N ASP A 23 -13.34 22.08 -2.75
CA ASP A 23 -12.41 23.08 -3.29
C ASP A 23 -12.09 24.17 -2.25
N ASN A 24 -11.31 25.17 -2.66
CA ASN A 24 -10.95 26.30 -1.81
C ASN A 24 -12.03 27.39 -1.70
N SER A 25 -13.24 27.15 -2.20
CA SER A 25 -14.31 28.14 -2.10
C SER A 25 -14.79 28.29 -0.66
N VAL A 26 -14.93 29.55 -0.24
CA VAL A 26 -15.50 29.89 1.07
C VAL A 26 -16.71 30.79 0.84
N PRO A 27 -17.91 30.44 1.34
CA PRO A 27 -19.09 31.28 1.22
C PRO A 27 -18.83 32.69 1.77
N SER A 28 -19.36 33.72 1.13
CA SER A 28 -19.21 35.12 1.59
C SER A 28 -19.78 35.33 3.00
N ALA A 29 -20.91 34.67 3.31
CA ALA A 29 -21.53 34.68 4.64
C ALA A 29 -20.78 33.85 5.70
N GLY A 30 -19.81 33.02 5.28
CA GLY A 30 -19.09 32.06 6.11
C GLY A 30 -19.88 30.77 6.37
N PHE A 31 -19.16 29.72 6.76
CA PHE A 31 -19.74 28.44 7.17
C PHE A 31 -20.49 28.58 8.50
N THR A 32 -21.50 27.73 8.71
CA THR A 32 -22.51 27.93 9.78
C THR A 32 -22.63 26.77 10.76
N TRP A 33 -22.02 25.62 10.48
CA TRP A 33 -22.00 24.51 11.43
C TRP A 33 -20.99 24.76 12.55
N THR A 34 -21.18 24.09 13.68
CA THR A 34 -20.34 24.25 14.86
C THR A 34 -18.94 23.70 14.64
N THR A 35 -17.93 24.50 15.01
CA THR A 35 -16.52 24.10 15.01
C THR A 35 -16.14 23.39 16.31
N TYR A 36 -15.07 22.60 16.27
CA TYR A 36 -14.55 21.90 17.44
C TYR A 36 -14.04 22.87 18.54
N PRO A 37 -13.38 24.01 18.24
CA PRO A 37 -13.06 25.01 19.27
C PRO A 37 -14.29 25.59 19.98
N GLU A 38 -15.42 25.79 19.30
CA GLU A 38 -16.67 26.19 19.97
C GLU A 38 -17.16 25.08 20.92
N ARG A 39 -17.04 23.81 20.54
CA ARG A 39 -17.38 22.68 21.43
C ARG A 39 -16.48 22.62 22.66
N LEU A 40 -15.17 22.77 22.47
CA LEU A 40 -14.20 22.84 23.57
C LEU A 40 -14.53 24.02 24.50
N GLN A 41 -14.86 25.19 23.93
CA GLN A 41 -15.25 26.36 24.71
C GLN A 41 -16.46 26.08 25.59
N ASN A 42 -17.51 25.49 25.01
CA ASN A 42 -18.75 25.16 25.72
C ASN A 42 -18.52 24.12 26.82
N ALA A 43 -17.54 23.24 26.65
CA ALA A 43 -17.13 22.25 27.65
C ALA A 43 -16.14 22.80 28.71
N GLY A 44 -15.79 24.09 28.64
CA GLY A 44 -14.82 24.70 29.58
C GLY A 44 -13.37 24.28 29.34
N VAL A 45 -13.06 23.64 28.20
CA VAL A 45 -11.69 23.31 27.82
C VAL A 45 -11.02 24.56 27.24
N SER A 46 -9.90 24.96 27.84
CA SER A 46 -9.15 26.14 27.38
C SER A 46 -8.48 25.88 26.03
N TRP A 47 -8.63 26.82 25.10
CA TRP A 47 -7.99 26.75 23.79
C TRP A 47 -7.57 28.11 23.25
N LYS A 48 -6.64 28.10 22.29
CA LYS A 48 -6.15 29.29 21.57
C LYS A 48 -5.53 28.92 20.22
N VAL A 49 -5.63 29.85 19.28
CA VAL A 49 -4.87 29.85 18.02
C VAL A 49 -3.72 30.85 18.15
N TYR A 50 -2.51 30.37 17.91
CA TYR A 50 -1.30 31.15 17.76
C TYR A 50 -1.10 31.42 16.27
N GLN A 51 -1.05 32.69 15.86
CA GLN A 51 -0.97 33.11 14.46
C GLN A 51 -0.46 34.55 14.31
N GLU A 52 0.32 34.80 13.27
CA GLU A 52 0.83 36.14 12.93
C GLU A 52 -0.14 36.92 12.03
N ALA A 53 0.21 38.15 11.67
CA ALA A 53 -0.62 39.04 10.85
C ALA A 53 -0.90 38.45 9.46
N ASN A 54 0.14 38.02 8.74
CA ASN A 54 0.00 37.27 7.50
C ASN A 54 0.15 35.77 7.78
N ASN A 55 -0.98 35.07 7.86
CA ASN A 55 -1.02 33.62 8.00
C ASN A 55 -1.53 32.92 6.74
N TYR A 56 -1.48 33.58 5.57
CA TYR A 56 -1.89 32.95 4.30
C TYR A 56 -3.36 32.48 4.22
N ASP A 57 -4.26 33.09 5.00
CA ASP A 57 -5.65 32.59 5.20
C ASP A 57 -5.70 31.18 5.81
N ASP A 58 -4.64 30.76 6.50
CA ASP A 58 -4.52 29.37 6.94
C ASP A 58 -5.35 28.99 8.17
N ASN A 59 -5.93 30.00 8.82
CA ASN A 59 -6.78 29.78 9.96
C ASN A 59 -8.20 29.48 9.50
N GLY A 60 -8.53 28.19 9.38
CA GLY A 60 -9.85 27.74 8.94
C GLY A 60 -11.02 28.23 9.79
N LEU A 61 -10.79 28.69 11.03
CA LEU A 61 -11.84 29.33 11.84
C LEU A 61 -12.32 30.64 11.23
N ALA A 62 -11.45 31.38 10.53
CA ALA A 62 -11.79 32.63 9.83
C ALA A 62 -12.85 32.43 8.74
N TRP A 63 -13.12 31.19 8.32
CA TRP A 63 -14.13 30.85 7.33
C TRP A 63 -15.53 30.66 7.92
N PHE A 64 -15.66 30.57 9.24
CA PHE A 64 -16.92 30.39 9.93
C PHE A 64 -17.56 31.72 10.34
N ARG A 65 -18.88 31.83 10.15
CA ARG A 65 -19.65 33.06 10.39
C ARG A 65 -19.43 33.63 11.79
N ASN A 66 -19.45 32.78 12.82
CA ASN A 66 -19.32 33.21 14.22
C ASN A 66 -17.95 33.83 14.51
N PHE A 67 -16.88 33.34 13.87
CA PHE A 67 -15.53 33.88 14.01
C PHE A 67 -15.33 35.15 13.19
N ARG A 68 -15.90 35.22 11.97
CA ARG A 68 -15.88 36.44 11.14
C ARG A 68 -16.55 37.62 11.82
N GLN A 69 -17.63 37.36 12.55
CA GLN A 69 -18.40 38.37 13.27
C GLN A 69 -17.84 38.67 14.67
N ALA A 70 -16.89 37.87 15.17
CA ALA A 70 -16.31 38.08 16.48
C ALA A 70 -15.38 39.31 16.46
N THR A 71 -15.55 40.19 17.44
CA THR A 71 -14.75 41.42 17.62
C THR A 71 -14.02 41.39 18.96
N ALA A 72 -13.12 42.35 19.18
CA ALA A 72 -12.36 42.48 20.43
C ALA A 72 -13.28 42.40 21.67
N GLY A 73 -12.86 41.61 22.67
CA GLY A 73 -13.67 41.29 23.85
C GLY A 73 -14.57 40.05 23.69
N ASN A 74 -14.86 39.59 22.48
CA ASN A 74 -15.50 38.29 22.26
C ASN A 74 -14.46 37.16 22.47
N PRO A 75 -14.74 36.14 23.29
CA PRO A 75 -13.81 35.02 23.48
C PRO A 75 -13.38 34.29 22.20
N LEU A 76 -14.26 34.18 21.19
CA LEU A 76 -13.91 33.60 19.88
C LEU A 76 -12.89 34.47 19.13
N TYR A 77 -12.99 35.79 19.27
CA TYR A 77 -11.99 36.70 18.71
C TYR A 77 -10.67 36.59 19.47
N GLU A 78 -10.70 36.72 20.79
CA GLU A 78 -9.49 36.74 21.63
C GLU A 78 -8.67 35.44 21.52
N ARG A 79 -9.36 34.30 21.38
CA ARG A 79 -8.72 32.98 21.29
C ARG A 79 -8.49 32.51 19.86
N GLY A 80 -9.38 32.85 18.92
CA GLY A 80 -9.38 32.27 17.58
C GLY A 80 -8.92 33.21 16.46
N MET A 81 -9.05 34.53 16.62
CA MET A 81 -8.82 35.50 15.53
C MET A 81 -7.72 36.51 15.82
N ARG A 82 -7.37 36.72 17.09
CA ARG A 82 -6.34 37.69 17.49
C ARG A 82 -4.99 37.33 16.88
N ARG A 83 -4.40 38.29 16.18
CA ARG A 83 -3.05 38.21 15.59
C ARG A 83 -2.01 38.70 16.59
N MET A 84 -0.80 38.14 16.52
CA MET A 84 0.32 38.56 17.36
C MET A 84 1.56 38.90 16.50
N PRO A 85 2.40 39.87 16.91
CA PRO A 85 3.61 40.24 16.17
C PRO A 85 4.67 39.14 16.11
N ASP A 86 4.83 38.37 17.20
CA ASP A 86 5.74 37.22 17.27
C ASP A 86 5.00 36.07 17.95
N MET A 87 4.60 35.10 17.14
CA MET A 87 3.83 33.94 17.58
C MET A 87 4.62 33.03 18.52
N VAL A 88 5.91 32.85 18.25
CA VAL A 88 6.78 31.97 19.03
C VAL A 88 7.09 32.58 20.39
N ALA A 89 7.29 33.90 20.46
CA ALA A 89 7.45 34.61 21.72
C ALA A 89 6.19 34.50 22.58
N GLN A 90 5.01 34.75 22.00
CA GLN A 90 3.75 34.63 22.75
C GLN A 90 3.49 33.21 23.25
N PHE A 91 3.76 32.19 22.43
CA PHE A 91 3.68 30.79 22.84
C PHE A 91 4.62 30.50 24.02
N GLY A 92 5.87 31.00 23.95
CA GLY A 92 6.83 30.90 25.04
C GLY A 92 6.40 31.63 26.33
N ASN A 93 5.77 32.80 26.20
CA ASN A 93 5.26 33.57 27.35
C ASN A 93 4.13 32.82 28.06
N ASP A 94 3.20 32.21 27.31
CA ASP A 94 2.10 31.43 27.89
C ASP A 94 2.63 30.16 28.60
N ILE A 95 3.70 29.54 28.08
CA ILE A 95 4.40 28.45 28.78
C ILE A 95 5.04 28.95 30.08
N ALA A 96 5.81 30.04 30.01
CA ALA A 96 6.56 30.59 31.14
C ALA A 96 5.64 31.02 32.29
N ASN A 97 4.47 31.56 31.95
CA ASN A 97 3.48 32.04 32.92
C ASN A 97 2.52 30.94 33.40
N GLY A 98 2.66 29.69 32.92
CA GLY A 98 1.76 28.60 33.28
C GLY A 98 0.34 28.75 32.74
N THR A 99 0.15 29.53 31.67
CA THR A 99 -1.13 29.85 31.04
C THR A 99 -1.31 29.22 29.66
N LEU A 100 -0.42 28.30 29.25
CA LEU A 100 -0.57 27.54 28.01
C LEU A 100 -1.94 26.81 28.00
N PRO A 101 -2.81 27.05 27.00
CA PRO A 101 -4.10 26.41 26.91
C PRO A 101 -4.01 24.89 26.78
N GLN A 102 -5.05 24.19 27.23
CA GLN A 102 -5.16 22.74 27.10
C GLN A 102 -5.13 22.27 25.64
N VAL A 103 -5.64 23.09 24.71
CA VAL A 103 -5.55 22.87 23.26
C VAL A 103 -5.01 24.11 22.57
N SER A 104 -3.84 23.98 21.93
CA SER A 104 -3.18 25.09 21.24
C SER A 104 -3.01 24.74 19.77
N TRP A 105 -3.62 25.53 18.88
CA TRP A 105 -3.37 25.45 17.45
C TRP A 105 -2.33 26.48 17.05
N VAL A 106 -1.38 26.08 16.21
CA VAL A 106 -0.38 26.95 15.62
C VAL A 106 -0.68 27.05 14.14
N VAL A 107 -0.90 28.27 13.66
CA VAL A 107 -1.06 28.56 12.24
C VAL A 107 0.15 29.39 11.84
N ALA A 108 0.99 28.80 10.98
CA ALA A 108 2.22 29.42 10.54
C ALA A 108 1.96 30.77 9.85
N ALA A 109 2.96 31.65 9.91
CA ALA A 109 3.00 32.76 8.95
C ALA A 109 3.20 32.19 7.54
N ASP A 110 2.74 32.92 6.53
CA ASP A 110 2.85 32.56 5.10
C ASP A 110 4.25 32.03 4.74
N PHE A 111 5.29 32.81 5.02
CA PHE A 111 6.69 32.46 4.72
C PHE A 111 7.28 31.30 5.54
N LEU A 112 6.53 30.78 6.52
CA LEU A 112 6.89 29.64 7.37
C LEU A 112 5.99 28.42 7.13
N SER A 113 5.03 28.49 6.20
CA SER A 113 3.98 27.48 5.99
C SER A 113 4.45 26.23 5.24
N GLU A 114 5.60 26.31 4.57
CA GLU A 114 6.09 25.32 3.58
C GLU A 114 5.18 25.16 2.35
N HIS A 115 4.18 26.03 2.17
CA HIS A 115 3.42 26.10 0.93
C HIS A 115 4.37 26.35 -0.25
N PRO A 116 4.14 25.73 -1.44
CA PRO A 116 4.96 25.97 -2.63
C PRO A 116 5.29 27.45 -2.85
N ASP A 117 6.54 27.67 -3.27
CA ASP A 117 7.38 28.89 -3.22
C ASP A 117 8.15 29.12 -1.91
N TRP A 118 7.75 28.52 -0.78
CA TRP A 118 8.48 28.61 0.49
C TRP A 118 9.30 27.34 0.81
N PRO A 119 10.61 27.46 1.12
CA PRO A 119 11.45 26.31 1.44
C PRO A 119 11.01 25.58 2.72
N PRO A 120 10.97 24.23 2.74
CA PRO A 120 10.66 23.44 3.94
C PRO A 120 11.54 23.80 5.14
N ALA A 121 12.79 24.19 4.92
CA ALA A 121 13.71 24.64 5.97
C ALA A 121 13.12 25.72 6.90
N LYS A 122 12.23 26.58 6.38
CA LYS A 122 11.58 27.65 7.16
C LYS A 122 10.52 27.11 8.13
N GLY A 123 9.66 26.20 7.69
CA GLY A 123 8.68 25.56 8.57
C GLY A 123 9.32 24.62 9.58
N GLN A 124 10.40 23.93 9.20
CA GLN A 124 11.20 23.11 10.12
C GLN A 124 11.88 23.98 11.22
N ASP A 125 12.38 25.16 10.88
CA ASP A 125 12.89 26.11 11.89
C ASP A 125 11.79 26.61 12.83
N LEU A 126 10.58 26.89 12.33
CA LEU A 126 9.43 27.23 13.17
C LEU A 126 9.14 26.11 14.18
N CYS A 127 9.09 24.86 13.72
CA CYS A 127 8.90 23.70 14.59
C CYS A 127 10.01 23.61 15.66
N ALA A 128 11.28 23.76 15.26
CA ALA A 128 12.41 23.74 16.18
C ALA A 128 12.33 24.84 17.24
N ARG A 129 11.95 26.06 16.87
CA ARG A 129 11.79 27.18 17.80
C ARG A 129 10.65 26.95 18.81
N LEU A 130 9.52 26.40 18.37
CA LEU A 130 8.39 26.05 19.27
C LEU A 130 8.77 24.91 20.22
N LEU A 131 9.41 23.85 19.70
CA LEU A 131 9.90 22.74 20.49
C LEU A 131 10.94 23.19 21.52
N LYS A 132 11.83 24.13 21.16
CA LYS A 132 12.78 24.75 22.10
C LYS A 132 12.09 25.48 23.25
N LYS A 133 10.94 26.13 23.02
CA LYS A 133 10.14 26.73 24.11
C LYS A 133 9.60 25.67 25.06
N LEU A 134 9.10 24.55 24.54
CA LEU A 134 8.64 23.42 25.39
C LEU A 134 9.79 22.77 26.15
N ALA A 135 10.92 22.53 25.49
CA ALA A 135 12.11 21.92 26.09
C ALA A 135 12.67 22.73 27.27
N ALA A 136 12.56 24.06 27.22
CA ALA A 136 12.98 24.94 28.30
C ALA A 136 12.14 24.80 29.58
N TYR A 137 10.94 24.19 29.50
CA TYR A 137 10.05 23.98 30.64
C TYR A 137 9.64 22.50 30.76
N PRO A 138 10.53 21.63 31.29
CA PRO A 138 10.30 20.17 31.31
C PRO A 138 8.99 19.75 31.98
N ALA A 139 8.53 20.45 33.02
CA ALA A 139 7.26 20.16 33.69
C ALA A 139 6.03 20.43 32.82
N VAL A 140 6.14 21.35 31.84
CA VAL A 140 5.11 21.56 30.82
C VAL A 140 5.20 20.45 29.77
N PHE A 141 6.39 20.24 29.21
CA PHE A 141 6.58 19.20 28.18
C PHE A 141 6.21 17.79 28.65
N ALA A 142 6.47 17.46 29.92
CA ALA A 142 6.12 16.17 30.55
C ALA A 142 4.63 15.79 30.42
N LYS A 143 3.76 16.76 30.13
CA LYS A 143 2.31 16.59 29.95
C LYS A 143 1.80 17.12 28.59
N THR A 144 2.69 17.29 27.60
CA THR A 144 2.37 17.83 26.28
C THR A 144 2.45 16.77 25.19
N VAL A 145 1.52 16.87 24.24
CA VAL A 145 1.60 16.22 22.93
C VAL A 145 1.72 17.33 21.88
N PHE A 146 2.83 17.37 21.16
CA PHE A 146 3.00 18.24 19.99
C PHE A 146 2.71 17.40 18.73
N ILE A 147 1.72 17.80 17.95
CA ILE A 147 1.32 17.12 16.71
C ILE A 147 1.63 18.05 15.54
N LEU A 148 2.56 17.65 14.68
CA LEU A 148 2.80 18.29 13.39
C LEU A 148 1.96 17.57 12.34
N ASN A 149 0.99 18.30 11.77
CA ASN A 149 0.14 17.86 10.67
C ASN A 149 0.40 18.73 9.45
N TYR A 150 0.36 18.10 8.28
CA TYR A 150 0.17 18.79 7.00
C TYR A 150 -1.31 18.67 6.60
N ASP A 151 -1.84 19.67 5.92
CA ASP A 151 -3.23 19.71 5.45
C ASP A 151 -3.42 18.96 4.13
N GLU A 152 -2.46 19.05 3.22
CA GLU A 152 -2.44 18.36 1.93
C GLU A 152 -1.00 18.03 1.48
N ASN A 153 -0.84 17.41 0.30
CA ASN A 153 0.43 16.83 -0.17
C ASN A 153 1.17 17.69 -1.21
N GLY A 154 0.82 18.95 -1.42
CA GLY A 154 1.36 19.86 -2.42
C GLY A 154 1.16 19.42 -3.87
N GLY A 155 0.30 18.42 -4.12
CA GLY A 155 0.20 17.73 -5.41
C GLY A 155 1.36 16.78 -5.72
N PHE A 156 2.26 16.52 -4.77
CA PHE A 156 3.38 15.58 -4.95
C PHE A 156 2.90 14.13 -4.97
N PHE A 157 3.62 13.27 -5.70
CA PHE A 157 3.29 11.86 -5.80
C PHE A 157 3.36 11.14 -4.44
N ASP A 158 2.32 10.38 -4.11
CA ASP A 158 2.34 9.35 -3.07
C ASP A 158 1.87 8.03 -3.68
N HIS A 159 2.53 6.93 -3.33
CA HIS A 159 2.27 5.62 -3.91
C HIS A 159 1.06 4.90 -3.30
N MET A 160 0.51 5.39 -2.19
CA MET A 160 -0.64 4.79 -1.51
C MET A 160 -1.94 5.39 -2.05
N PRO A 161 -2.80 4.59 -2.70
CA PRO A 161 -4.16 5.00 -2.98
C PRO A 161 -4.89 5.25 -1.66
N PRO A 162 -5.46 6.45 -1.44
CA PRO A 162 -6.12 6.74 -0.18
C PRO A 162 -7.42 5.91 -0.06
N PRO A 163 -7.71 5.30 1.11
CA PRO A 163 -8.95 4.53 1.33
C PRO A 163 -10.19 5.38 1.08
N ALA A 164 -11.19 4.88 0.35
CA ALA A 164 -12.43 5.60 0.09
C ALA A 164 -13.65 4.68 0.18
N ALA A 165 -14.79 5.24 0.57
CA ALA A 165 -16.05 4.50 0.60
C ALA A 165 -16.49 4.07 -0.82
N PRO A 166 -17.21 2.94 -0.96
CA PRO A 166 -17.89 2.59 -2.21
C PRO A 166 -19.10 3.49 -2.42
N TYR A 167 -19.28 4.03 -3.64
CA TYR A 167 -20.43 4.88 -3.97
C TYR A 167 -21.72 4.07 -4.12
N ASP A 168 -21.60 2.92 -4.77
CA ASP A 168 -22.66 1.95 -4.98
C ASP A 168 -22.10 0.52 -4.97
N SER A 169 -22.98 -0.47 -5.06
CA SER A 169 -22.62 -1.90 -5.04
C SER A 169 -21.76 -2.35 -6.22
N GLY A 170 -21.71 -1.59 -7.32
CA GLY A 170 -20.82 -1.87 -8.45
C GLY A 170 -19.36 -1.50 -8.17
N GLN A 171 -19.11 -0.63 -7.20
CA GLN A 171 -17.78 -0.20 -6.76
C GLN A 171 -17.32 -0.85 -5.45
N GLY A 172 -18.08 -1.83 -4.94
CA GLY A 172 -17.79 -2.57 -3.70
C GLY A 172 -18.86 -2.36 -2.63
N LEU A 173 -18.60 -2.81 -1.41
CA LEU A 173 -19.61 -2.92 -0.36
C LEU A 173 -19.07 -2.47 1.00
N SER A 174 -19.94 -1.97 1.88
CA SER A 174 -19.55 -1.56 3.23
C SER A 174 -20.55 -2.09 4.25
N THR A 175 -20.06 -2.67 5.35
CA THR A 175 -20.89 -2.98 6.53
C THR A 175 -21.12 -1.74 7.40
N ILE A 176 -20.38 -0.67 7.13
CA ILE A 176 -20.44 0.61 7.85
C ILE A 176 -21.23 1.62 7.01
N PRO A 177 -22.14 2.41 7.60
CA PRO A 177 -22.85 3.47 6.87
C PRO A 177 -21.88 4.47 6.22
N VAL A 178 -22.06 4.73 4.92
CA VAL A 178 -21.23 5.66 4.12
C VAL A 178 -21.84 7.07 4.01
N THR A 179 -22.84 7.37 4.84
CA THR A 179 -23.49 8.69 4.86
C THR A 179 -22.47 9.79 5.16
N GLY A 180 -22.45 10.81 4.30
CA GLY A 180 -21.51 11.93 4.41
C GLY A 180 -20.13 11.70 3.77
N GLU A 181 -19.87 10.54 3.18
CA GLU A 181 -18.61 10.27 2.44
C GLU A 181 -18.66 10.68 0.96
N PHE A 182 -19.73 11.36 0.53
CA PHE A 182 -19.88 11.83 -0.85
C PHE A 182 -20.48 13.24 -0.91
N SER A 183 -20.00 14.02 -1.87
CA SER A 183 -20.63 15.28 -2.32
C SER A 183 -21.17 15.04 -3.73
N GLY A 184 -22.49 14.82 -3.86
CA GLY A 184 -23.07 14.25 -5.06
C GLY A 184 -22.48 12.86 -5.32
N SER A 185 -21.86 12.65 -6.48
CA SER A 185 -21.13 11.42 -6.82
C SER A 185 -19.63 11.47 -6.52
N THR A 186 -19.12 12.58 -6.00
CA THR A 186 -17.70 12.78 -5.72
C THR A 186 -17.34 12.21 -4.34
N PRO A 187 -16.41 11.24 -4.24
CA PRO A 187 -15.95 10.73 -2.95
C PRO A 187 -15.27 11.82 -2.13
N MET A 188 -15.61 11.89 -0.84
CA MET A 188 -15.09 12.92 0.08
C MET A 188 -13.76 12.56 0.73
N GLY A 189 -13.29 11.34 0.58
CA GLY A 189 -11.97 10.96 1.06
C GLY A 189 -11.86 9.48 1.33
N LEU A 190 -10.81 9.07 2.01
CA LEU A 190 -9.73 9.88 2.57
C LEU A 190 -8.92 10.64 1.51
N GLY A 191 -8.23 11.70 1.92
CA GLY A 191 -7.33 12.47 1.07
C GLY A 191 -5.97 11.80 0.89
N HIS A 192 -5.11 12.41 0.06
CA HIS A 192 -3.72 12.00 -0.09
C HIS A 192 -3.03 11.84 1.26
N ARG A 193 -2.13 10.85 1.35
CA ARG A 193 -1.34 10.66 2.56
C ARG A 193 -0.41 11.86 2.76
N VAL A 194 -0.35 12.30 4.02
CA VAL A 194 0.52 13.40 4.46
C VAL A 194 1.34 12.94 5.66
N PRO A 195 2.52 13.52 5.90
CA PRO A 195 3.26 13.26 7.12
C PRO A 195 2.46 13.69 8.36
N GLN A 196 2.52 12.87 9.41
CA GLN A 196 2.12 13.27 10.76
C GLN A 196 3.24 12.87 11.72
N ILE A 197 3.72 13.82 12.52
CA ILE A 197 4.78 13.59 13.50
C ILE A 197 4.25 13.98 14.88
N ILE A 198 4.36 13.04 15.81
CA ILE A 198 3.93 13.25 17.21
C ILE A 198 5.15 13.28 18.11
N ILE A 199 5.38 14.42 18.74
CA ILE A 199 6.51 14.67 19.64
C ILE A 199 5.98 14.82 21.05
N SER A 200 6.29 13.85 21.91
CA SER A 200 5.76 13.76 23.25
C SER A 200 6.66 12.90 24.14
N PRO A 201 6.63 13.05 25.48
CA PRO A 201 7.21 12.08 26.40
C PRO A 201 6.71 10.65 26.17
N TRP A 202 5.53 10.48 25.57
CA TRP A 202 4.89 9.18 25.32
C TRP A 202 5.21 8.57 23.93
N THR A 203 6.04 9.23 23.12
CA THR A 203 6.45 8.75 21.78
C THR A 203 7.96 8.48 21.66
N ARG A 204 8.63 8.28 22.80
CA ARG A 204 10.08 8.02 22.88
C ARG A 204 10.48 6.76 22.12
N GLY A 205 11.54 6.86 21.30
CA GLY A 205 12.14 5.73 20.58
C GLY A 205 12.03 5.78 19.06
N GLY A 206 11.32 6.77 18.49
CA GLY A 206 11.21 6.91 17.02
C GLY A 206 10.36 5.81 16.40
N TRP A 207 9.12 5.70 16.88
CA TRP A 207 8.16 4.66 16.49
C TRP A 207 7.37 5.06 15.24
N VAL A 208 6.97 4.04 14.47
CA VAL A 208 5.96 4.14 13.41
C VAL A 208 4.66 3.52 13.90
N CYS A 209 3.53 4.18 13.66
CA CYS A 209 2.20 3.63 13.88
C CYS A 209 1.47 3.56 12.53
N SER A 210 1.16 2.34 12.08
CA SER A 210 0.55 2.08 10.77
C SER A 210 -0.95 1.77 10.86
N GLU A 211 -1.60 2.12 11.98
CA GLU A 211 -3.06 2.26 12.00
C GLU A 211 -3.48 3.36 11.02
N LEU A 212 -4.60 3.15 10.33
CA LEU A 212 -5.14 4.17 9.45
C LEU A 212 -5.57 5.38 10.28
N PHE A 213 -5.01 6.55 9.99
CA PHE A 213 -5.45 7.82 10.55
C PHE A 213 -5.84 8.79 9.43
N ASP A 214 -6.71 9.74 9.75
CA ASP A 214 -6.98 10.88 8.91
C ASP A 214 -6.95 12.17 9.74
N ILE A 215 -7.19 13.33 9.11
CA ILE A 215 -7.17 14.62 9.80
C ILE A 215 -8.13 14.65 11.02
N THR A 216 -9.26 13.93 10.96
CA THR A 216 -10.21 13.87 12.08
C THR A 216 -9.69 13.06 13.28
N SER A 217 -8.68 12.21 13.09
CA SER A 217 -8.00 11.50 14.18
C SER A 217 -7.42 12.46 15.22
N THR A 218 -7.02 13.68 14.82
CA THR A 218 -6.58 14.73 15.77
C THR A 218 -7.72 15.17 16.69
N ILE A 219 -8.92 15.39 16.13
CA ILE A 219 -10.11 15.70 16.93
C ILE A 219 -10.43 14.53 17.85
N ARG A 220 -10.42 13.29 17.34
CA ARG A 220 -10.72 12.09 18.14
C ARG A 220 -9.75 11.86 19.29
N PHE A 221 -8.48 12.20 19.12
CA PHE A 221 -7.52 12.22 20.22
C PHE A 221 -7.95 13.20 21.33
N LEU A 222 -8.40 14.40 20.93
CA LEU A 222 -8.95 15.39 21.86
C LEU A 222 -10.27 14.90 22.50
N GLU A 223 -11.13 14.18 21.77
CA GLU A 223 -12.33 13.55 22.34
C GLU A 223 -11.94 12.57 23.46
N ARG A 224 -10.94 11.71 23.22
CA ARG A 224 -10.42 10.77 24.23
C ARG A 224 -9.87 11.47 25.45
N ARG A 225 -9.18 12.60 25.25
CA ARG A 225 -8.55 13.35 26.33
C ARG A 225 -9.54 14.17 27.17
N PHE A 226 -10.55 14.77 26.55
CA PHE A 226 -11.42 15.77 27.19
C PHE A 226 -12.88 15.38 27.30
N GLY A 227 -13.32 14.29 26.66
CA GLY A 227 -14.71 13.84 26.66
C GLY A 227 -15.66 14.72 25.82
N VAL A 228 -15.12 15.56 24.93
CA VAL A 228 -15.89 16.48 24.07
C VAL A 228 -16.07 15.84 22.71
N GLN A 229 -17.27 15.37 22.37
CA GLN A 229 -17.54 14.68 21.10
C GLN A 229 -17.73 15.67 19.93
N GLU A 230 -17.19 15.32 18.75
CA GLU A 230 -17.48 15.95 17.46
C GLU A 230 -18.47 15.11 16.62
N PRO A 231 -19.78 15.37 16.70
CA PRO A 231 -20.78 14.60 15.97
C PRO A 231 -20.68 14.71 14.44
N ASN A 232 -19.93 15.67 13.89
CA ASN A 232 -19.78 15.83 12.44
C ASN A 232 -18.90 14.73 11.79
N ILE A 233 -18.07 14.02 12.56
CA ILE A 233 -17.25 12.92 12.02
C ILE A 233 -18.16 11.75 11.68
N THR A 234 -18.14 11.33 10.41
CA THR A 234 -19.03 10.30 9.86
C THR A 234 -18.84 8.94 10.56
N PRO A 235 -19.87 8.07 10.52
CA PRO A 235 -19.76 6.70 11.00
C PRO A 235 -18.63 5.92 10.31
N TRP A 236 -18.45 6.13 9.00
CA TRP A 236 -17.41 5.47 8.21
C TRP A 236 -15.99 5.81 8.71
N ARG A 237 -15.68 7.10 8.90
CA ARG A 237 -14.38 7.54 9.44
C ARG A 237 -14.16 7.07 10.86
N ARG A 238 -15.21 7.11 11.70
CA ARG A 238 -15.12 6.62 13.09
C ARG A 238 -14.77 5.15 13.19
N ALA A 239 -15.26 4.34 12.26
CA ALA A 239 -15.05 2.89 12.26
C ALA A 239 -13.68 2.48 11.69
N LEU A 240 -13.14 3.21 10.70
CA LEU A 240 -11.91 2.82 9.99
C LEU A 240 -10.65 3.58 10.40
N CYS A 241 -10.78 4.86 10.75
CA CYS A 241 -9.63 5.66 11.20
C CYS A 241 -9.46 5.50 12.71
N GLY A 242 -8.23 5.54 13.22
CA GLY A 242 -7.95 5.53 14.66
C GLY A 242 -8.12 6.90 15.31
N ASP A 243 -7.98 6.95 16.63
CA ASP A 243 -8.06 8.17 17.46
C ASP A 243 -6.69 8.65 17.95
N LEU A 244 -5.62 8.22 17.27
CA LEU A 244 -4.20 8.43 17.60
C LEU A 244 -3.70 7.77 18.89
N THR A 245 -4.54 7.18 19.73
CA THR A 245 -4.06 6.65 21.02
C THR A 245 -3.05 5.51 20.89
N SER A 246 -3.15 4.71 19.82
CA SER A 246 -2.20 3.64 19.47
C SER A 246 -0.80 4.14 19.08
N ALA A 247 -0.63 5.43 18.77
CA ALA A 247 0.67 6.03 18.49
C ALA A 247 1.53 6.19 19.77
N PHE A 248 0.91 6.12 20.95
CA PHE A 248 1.54 6.41 22.24
C PHE A 248 1.87 5.16 23.05
N ASP A 249 2.91 5.27 23.87
CA ASP A 249 3.10 4.45 25.05
C ASP A 249 3.06 5.39 26.26
N PHE A 250 1.95 5.37 26.99
CA PHE A 250 1.74 6.27 28.12
C PHE A 250 2.61 5.91 29.35
N ASN A 251 3.27 4.75 29.34
CA ASN A 251 4.25 4.36 30.35
C ASN A 251 5.68 4.75 29.96
N ALA A 252 5.91 5.20 28.72
CA ALA A 252 7.22 5.64 28.29
C ALA A 252 7.69 6.85 29.10
N SER A 253 8.98 6.87 29.40
CA SER A 253 9.66 7.98 30.06
C SER A 253 11.00 8.26 29.39
N GLY A 254 11.51 9.48 29.53
CA GLY A 254 12.81 9.85 28.97
C GLY A 254 13.06 11.36 28.98
N SER A 255 14.33 11.75 28.94
CA SER A 255 14.77 13.15 28.87
C SER A 255 14.70 13.69 27.44
N TRP A 256 14.55 15.01 27.30
CA TRP A 256 14.63 15.68 25.99
C TRP A 256 15.95 15.35 25.28
N PRO A 257 15.94 14.94 24.00
CA PRO A 257 17.17 14.59 23.30
C PRO A 257 17.92 15.86 22.87
N SER A 258 19.23 15.76 22.64
CA SER A 258 19.93 16.85 21.94
C SER A 258 19.41 16.93 20.51
N LEU A 259 18.95 18.11 20.08
CA LEU A 259 18.52 18.37 18.72
C LEU A 259 19.59 19.18 17.97
N PRO A 260 19.74 19.01 16.65
CA PRO A 260 20.64 19.84 15.86
C PRO A 260 20.17 21.30 15.84
N ASP A 261 21.12 22.23 15.65
CA ASP A 261 20.79 23.64 15.44
C ASP A 261 20.29 23.85 14.01
N THR A 262 19.07 24.38 13.89
CA THR A 262 18.39 24.64 12.61
C THR A 262 18.48 26.12 12.19
N SER A 263 19.05 27.00 13.01
CA SER A 263 18.97 28.45 12.79
C SER A 263 19.62 28.92 11.48
N GLY A 264 20.58 28.16 10.95
CA GLY A 264 21.20 28.41 9.65
C GLY A 264 20.47 27.80 8.46
N TYR A 265 19.48 26.92 8.67
CA TYR A 265 18.81 26.22 7.57
C TYR A 265 18.00 27.17 6.67
N PRO A 266 17.22 28.14 7.21
CA PRO A 266 16.47 29.08 6.37
C PRO A 266 17.36 29.89 5.42
N SER A 267 18.45 30.46 5.91
CA SER A 267 19.36 31.30 5.09
C SER A 267 20.12 30.48 4.07
N GLU A 268 20.53 29.25 4.41
CA GLU A 268 21.14 28.33 3.47
C GLU A 268 20.17 27.91 2.37
N ALA A 269 18.91 27.63 2.70
CA ALA A 269 17.87 27.33 1.72
C ALA A 269 17.61 28.53 0.79
N ASP A 270 17.48 29.74 1.32
CA ASP A 270 17.32 30.97 0.53
C ASP A 270 18.52 31.20 -0.41
N ARG A 271 19.75 30.93 0.07
CA ARG A 271 20.96 30.96 -0.75
C ARG A 271 20.91 29.93 -1.88
N GLN A 272 20.52 28.69 -1.59
CA GLN A 272 20.41 27.64 -2.59
C GLN A 272 19.35 27.98 -3.66
N CYS A 273 18.17 28.42 -3.25
CA CYS A 273 17.11 28.84 -4.18
C CYS A 273 17.52 30.03 -5.07
N SER A 274 18.37 30.93 -4.58
CA SER A 274 18.82 32.11 -5.34
C SER A 274 20.07 31.89 -6.19
N THR A 275 20.85 30.83 -5.93
CA THR A 275 22.17 30.61 -6.58
C THR A 275 22.27 29.33 -7.40
N LEU A 276 21.46 28.31 -7.10
CA LEU A 276 21.47 27.05 -7.84
C LEU A 276 20.46 27.10 -9.00
N PRO A 277 20.71 26.38 -10.10
CA PRO A 277 19.73 26.23 -11.16
C PRO A 277 18.47 25.52 -10.64
N ALA A 278 17.32 25.86 -11.21
CA ALA A 278 16.07 25.17 -10.90
C ALA A 278 16.20 23.66 -11.18
N PRO A 279 15.69 22.78 -10.30
CA PRO A 279 15.73 21.34 -10.54
C PRO A 279 14.90 21.00 -11.78
N VAL A 280 15.49 20.20 -12.68
CA VAL A 280 14.80 19.73 -13.89
C VAL A 280 14.32 18.29 -13.63
N PRO A 281 13.01 18.01 -13.73
CA PRO A 281 12.51 16.64 -13.65
C PRO A 281 13.23 15.75 -14.67
N PRO A 282 13.74 14.58 -14.27
CA PRO A 282 14.46 13.70 -15.20
C PRO A 282 13.53 13.24 -16.33
N ALA A 283 14.03 13.24 -17.57
CA ALA A 283 13.27 12.81 -18.74
C ALA A 283 12.76 11.36 -18.63
N THR A 284 13.48 10.52 -17.89
CA THR A 284 13.04 9.19 -17.47
C THR A 284 12.94 9.16 -15.96
N GLN A 285 11.72 9.20 -15.45
CA GLN A 285 11.46 9.08 -14.02
C GLN A 285 11.55 7.61 -13.60
N VAL A 286 12.14 7.37 -12.44
CA VAL A 286 12.18 6.06 -11.79
C VAL A 286 11.47 6.18 -10.45
N MET A 287 10.84 5.09 -10.01
CA MET A 287 10.24 5.06 -8.68
C MET A 287 11.34 5.29 -7.62
N PRO A 288 11.12 6.17 -6.63
CA PRO A 288 12.09 6.38 -5.58
C PRO A 288 12.32 5.09 -4.80
N GLY A 289 13.58 4.81 -4.49
CA GLY A 289 13.94 3.72 -3.59
C GLY A 289 13.61 4.09 -2.15
N GLN A 290 13.13 3.11 -1.37
CA GLN A 290 12.99 3.26 0.07
C GLN A 290 14.31 2.88 0.77
N GLU A 291 14.69 3.63 1.80
CA GLU A 291 15.82 3.26 2.67
C GLU A 291 15.62 1.86 3.25
N SER A 292 16.68 1.04 3.25
CA SER A 292 16.63 -0.30 3.81
C SER A 292 16.66 -0.29 5.34
N GLY A 293 16.16 -1.37 5.94
CA GLY A 293 16.17 -1.57 7.39
C GLY A 293 14.78 -1.50 8.00
N THR A 294 14.74 -1.51 9.33
CA THR A 294 13.48 -1.53 10.09
C THR A 294 13.37 -0.35 11.04
N ARG A 295 12.13 0.05 11.32
CA ARG A 295 11.76 0.99 12.39
C ARG A 295 10.97 0.25 13.45
N LEU A 296 11.04 0.70 14.70
CA LEU A 296 10.15 0.22 15.76
C LEU A 296 8.70 0.53 15.37
N ALA A 297 7.78 -0.43 15.55
CA ALA A 297 6.38 -0.32 15.16
C ALA A 297 5.43 -0.51 16.35
N ARG A 298 4.42 0.35 16.45
CA ARG A 298 3.39 0.27 17.49
C ARG A 298 2.47 -0.94 17.26
N PRO A 299 1.96 -1.57 18.34
CA PRO A 299 0.93 -2.58 18.20
C PRO A 299 -0.32 -2.00 17.52
N LEU A 300 -0.89 -2.75 16.57
CA LEU A 300 -2.09 -2.31 15.84
C LEU A 300 -3.33 -3.12 16.24
N PRO A 301 -4.54 -2.55 16.10
CA PRO A 301 -5.79 -3.21 16.48
C PRO A 301 -6.31 -4.25 15.46
N TYR A 302 -5.50 -4.57 14.45
CA TYR A 302 -5.94 -5.36 13.31
C TYR A 302 -5.81 -6.86 13.53
N ALA A 303 -6.86 -7.59 13.17
CA ALA A 303 -6.77 -9.01 12.85
C ALA A 303 -7.60 -9.19 11.60
N LEU A 304 -6.95 -9.39 10.45
CA LEU A 304 -7.61 -9.33 9.13
C LEU A 304 -7.57 -10.68 8.44
N SER A 305 -8.65 -11.01 7.74
CA SER A 305 -8.69 -12.12 6.79
C SER A 305 -9.49 -11.76 5.55
N ALA A 306 -9.07 -12.32 4.42
CA ALA A 306 -9.86 -12.41 3.21
C ALA A 306 -9.63 -13.80 2.65
N HIS A 307 -10.69 -14.60 2.54
CA HIS A 307 -10.62 -15.99 2.08
C HIS A 307 -11.40 -16.14 0.78
N GLY A 308 -10.81 -16.86 -0.18
CA GLY A 308 -11.44 -17.17 -1.45
C GLY A 308 -12.34 -18.39 -1.32
N ARG A 309 -13.41 -18.44 -2.12
CA ARG A 309 -14.13 -19.69 -2.37
C ARG A 309 -14.70 -19.72 -3.78
N VAL A 310 -14.51 -20.86 -4.43
CA VAL A 310 -15.02 -21.10 -5.78
C VAL A 310 -16.44 -21.67 -5.69
N ALA A 311 -17.39 -21.04 -6.39
CA ALA A 311 -18.71 -21.58 -6.67
C ALA A 311 -18.89 -21.78 -8.18
N ALA A 312 -19.90 -22.56 -8.58
CA ALA A 312 -20.14 -22.88 -9.99
C ALA A 312 -20.38 -21.62 -10.85
N ASP A 313 -20.99 -20.57 -10.29
CA ASP A 313 -21.34 -19.33 -10.99
C ASP A 313 -20.32 -18.20 -10.79
N LYS A 314 -19.65 -18.18 -9.64
CA LYS A 314 -18.90 -17.01 -9.14
C LYS A 314 -17.63 -17.41 -8.37
N PHE A 315 -16.65 -16.51 -8.36
CA PHE A 315 -15.57 -16.55 -7.37
C PHE A 315 -15.90 -15.55 -6.25
N TRP A 316 -15.89 -16.01 -5.01
CA TRP A 316 -16.22 -15.17 -3.85
C TRP A 316 -14.99 -14.88 -3.01
N VAL A 317 -14.99 -13.71 -2.38
CA VAL A 317 -14.06 -13.36 -1.30
C VAL A 317 -14.86 -12.98 -0.06
N ASP A 318 -14.53 -13.63 1.05
CA ASP A 318 -15.11 -13.36 2.35
C ASP A 318 -14.09 -12.58 3.20
N PHE A 319 -14.34 -11.29 3.40
CA PHE A 319 -13.54 -10.37 4.22
C PHE A 319 -13.98 -10.42 5.68
N SER A 320 -13.03 -10.27 6.59
CA SER A 320 -13.31 -10.13 8.02
C SER A 320 -12.30 -9.25 8.73
N SER A 321 -12.79 -8.49 9.71
CA SER A 321 -11.97 -7.72 10.66
C SER A 321 -12.33 -8.11 12.11
N PRO A 322 -12.01 -9.33 12.57
CA PRO A 322 -12.30 -9.78 13.94
C PRO A 322 -11.58 -8.99 15.04
N GLY A 323 -10.64 -8.11 14.68
CA GLY A 323 -9.98 -7.21 15.62
C GLY A 323 -10.91 -6.12 16.18
N THR A 324 -10.33 -5.20 16.94
CA THR A 324 -11.08 -4.10 17.59
C THR A 324 -11.24 -2.87 16.71
N ALA A 325 -10.67 -2.88 15.50
CA ALA A 325 -10.81 -1.83 14.50
C ALA A 325 -11.48 -2.36 13.23
N GLY A 326 -12.22 -1.48 12.54
CA GLY A 326 -12.63 -1.75 11.17
C GLY A 326 -11.44 -1.64 10.21
N ALA A 327 -11.58 -2.20 9.02
CA ALA A 327 -10.56 -2.15 7.98
C ALA A 327 -11.17 -1.85 6.62
N PHE A 328 -10.38 -1.14 5.79
CA PHE A 328 -10.67 -1.02 4.37
C PHE A 328 -10.01 -2.17 3.61
N PHE A 329 -10.61 -2.54 2.48
CA PHE A 329 -9.94 -3.36 1.47
C PHE A 329 -10.13 -2.77 0.08
N TYR A 330 -9.08 -2.82 -0.73
CA TYR A 330 -9.15 -2.57 -2.16
C TYR A 330 -8.95 -3.85 -2.93
N VAL A 331 -9.82 -4.14 -3.89
CA VAL A 331 -9.64 -5.26 -4.81
C VAL A 331 -9.34 -4.74 -6.21
N TYR A 332 -8.28 -5.25 -6.81
CA TYR A 332 -7.89 -4.99 -8.19
C TYR A 332 -7.92 -6.28 -8.99
N ALA A 333 -8.35 -6.18 -10.24
CA ALA A 333 -8.11 -7.24 -11.21
C ALA A 333 -6.64 -7.19 -11.68
N ASN A 334 -5.96 -8.33 -11.63
CA ASN A 334 -4.64 -8.47 -12.24
C ASN A 334 -4.76 -8.87 -13.71
N ARG A 335 -5.73 -9.76 -14.04
CA ARG A 335 -6.01 -10.26 -15.39
C ARG A 335 -7.50 -10.52 -15.61
N PHE A 336 -7.87 -10.76 -16.87
CA PHE A 336 -9.19 -11.20 -17.37
C PHE A 336 -10.35 -10.20 -17.17
N ARG A 337 -10.13 -9.12 -16.43
CA ARG A 337 -11.06 -8.02 -16.19
C ARG A 337 -10.32 -6.69 -16.26
N THR A 338 -11.05 -5.65 -16.65
CA THR A 338 -10.54 -4.27 -16.76
C THR A 338 -11.30 -3.29 -15.87
N ASP A 339 -12.31 -3.75 -15.14
CA ASP A 339 -13.07 -2.95 -14.19
C ASP A 339 -12.49 -3.04 -12.76
N GLY A 340 -13.05 -2.21 -11.88
CA GLY A 340 -12.48 -1.92 -10.56
C GLY A 340 -11.66 -0.62 -10.55
N PRO A 341 -10.96 -0.31 -9.44
CA PRO A 341 -10.92 -1.09 -8.20
C PRO A 341 -12.24 -1.10 -7.44
N TRP A 342 -12.49 -2.18 -6.70
CA TRP A 342 -13.59 -2.28 -5.74
C TRP A 342 -13.11 -1.92 -4.33
N ARG A 343 -13.97 -1.26 -3.56
CA ARG A 343 -13.66 -0.68 -2.26
C ARG A 343 -14.57 -1.29 -1.21
N TYR A 344 -13.98 -1.75 -0.12
CA TYR A 344 -14.71 -2.40 0.94
C TYR A 344 -14.43 -1.75 2.29
N GLY A 345 -15.49 -1.53 3.07
CA GLY A 345 -15.41 -1.10 4.46
C GLY A 345 -15.99 -2.17 5.37
N VAL A 346 -15.16 -2.81 6.20
CA VAL A 346 -15.59 -3.85 7.12
C VAL A 346 -15.42 -3.35 8.54
N GLY A 347 -16.52 -3.25 9.27
CA GLY A 347 -16.55 -2.85 10.68
C GLY A 347 -15.82 -3.84 11.59
N ALA A 348 -15.38 -3.36 12.75
CA ALA A 348 -14.76 -4.21 13.78
C ALA A 348 -15.70 -5.36 14.19
N GLY A 349 -15.17 -6.58 14.26
CA GLY A 349 -15.93 -7.80 14.57
C GLY A 349 -16.88 -8.26 13.45
N GLN A 350 -16.88 -7.62 12.28
CA GLN A 350 -17.81 -7.93 11.19
C GLN A 350 -17.14 -8.70 10.04
N THR A 351 -18.00 -9.27 9.21
CA THR A 351 -17.65 -9.97 7.97
C THR A 351 -18.41 -9.36 6.80
N LEU A 352 -17.82 -9.41 5.61
CA LEU A 352 -18.45 -8.98 4.37
C LEU A 352 -18.04 -9.90 3.24
N SER A 353 -19.00 -10.31 2.42
CA SER A 353 -18.75 -11.19 1.27
C SER A 353 -19.12 -10.47 -0.02
N ASP A 354 -18.25 -10.59 -1.02
CA ASP A 354 -18.55 -10.15 -2.39
C ASP A 354 -18.01 -11.16 -3.42
N TYR A 355 -18.39 -10.99 -4.68
CA TYR A 355 -18.04 -11.91 -5.74
C TYR A 355 -17.63 -11.22 -7.04
N TRP A 356 -16.85 -11.96 -7.81
CA TRP A 356 -16.46 -11.60 -9.16
C TRP A 356 -16.97 -12.63 -10.14
N GLN A 357 -17.56 -12.12 -11.22
CA GLN A 357 -17.83 -12.92 -12.39
C GLN A 357 -16.52 -13.19 -13.13
N ALA A 358 -16.38 -14.38 -13.66
CA ALA A 358 -15.20 -14.77 -14.41
C ALA A 358 -15.01 -13.93 -15.67
N GLY A 359 -13.74 -13.66 -16.01
CA GLY A 359 -13.36 -13.01 -17.26
C GLY A 359 -13.24 -13.99 -18.43
N SER A 360 -12.52 -13.58 -19.48
CA SER A 360 -12.11 -14.44 -20.60
C SER A 360 -10.69 -14.95 -20.38
N PRO A 361 -10.39 -16.27 -20.49
CA PRO A 361 -11.30 -17.35 -20.89
C PRO A 361 -12.35 -17.66 -19.82
N THR A 362 -13.50 -18.20 -20.23
CA THR A 362 -14.64 -18.45 -19.34
C THR A 362 -14.22 -19.16 -18.05
N GLY A 363 -14.62 -18.60 -16.91
CA GLY A 363 -14.32 -19.14 -15.59
C GLY A 363 -13.04 -18.60 -14.95
N ALA A 364 -12.14 -17.97 -15.71
CA ALA A 364 -10.87 -17.46 -15.19
C ALA A 364 -11.05 -16.24 -14.28
N TYR A 365 -10.26 -16.18 -13.22
CA TYR A 365 -10.16 -15.05 -12.30
C TYR A 365 -8.69 -14.86 -11.86
N ASP A 366 -8.30 -13.61 -11.65
CA ASP A 366 -7.02 -13.23 -11.05
C ASP A 366 -7.17 -11.84 -10.41
N ILE A 367 -7.34 -11.80 -9.09
CA ILE A 367 -7.61 -10.57 -8.33
C ILE A 367 -6.69 -10.48 -7.11
N THR A 368 -6.37 -9.25 -6.70
CA THR A 368 -5.60 -8.96 -5.48
C THR A 368 -6.38 -8.03 -4.56
N ALA A 369 -6.57 -8.46 -3.32
CA ALA A 369 -7.09 -7.66 -2.22
C ALA A 369 -5.94 -7.06 -1.40
N TYR A 370 -5.96 -5.75 -1.19
CA TYR A 370 -5.04 -4.98 -0.35
C TYR A 370 -5.77 -4.43 0.86
N GLY A 371 -5.11 -4.41 2.02
CA GLY A 371 -5.61 -3.81 3.26
C GLY A 371 -4.51 -3.07 4.02
N PRO A 372 -4.79 -2.57 5.23
CA PRO A 372 -3.80 -1.84 6.02
C PRO A 372 -2.64 -2.75 6.48
N ASN A 373 -1.55 -2.10 6.89
CA ASN A 373 -0.34 -2.73 7.42
C ASN A 373 0.22 -3.90 6.58
N GLY A 374 0.34 -3.70 5.27
CA GLY A 374 0.92 -4.68 4.36
C GLY A 374 0.05 -5.91 4.07
N PHE A 375 -1.21 -5.91 4.51
CA PHE A 375 -2.14 -7.00 4.22
C PHE A 375 -2.38 -7.14 2.70
N LEU A 376 -2.13 -8.33 2.17
CA LEU A 376 -2.39 -8.68 0.78
C LEU A 376 -2.92 -10.11 0.66
N ARG A 377 -3.94 -10.30 -0.18
CA ARG A 377 -4.38 -11.62 -0.64
C ARG A 377 -4.52 -11.62 -2.16
N GLN A 378 -3.88 -12.57 -2.84
CA GLN A 378 -4.12 -12.80 -4.27
C GLN A 378 -4.88 -14.10 -4.47
N PHE A 379 -5.83 -14.08 -5.38
CA PHE A 379 -6.61 -15.24 -5.78
C PHE A 379 -6.59 -15.38 -7.30
N ALA A 380 -6.06 -16.49 -7.79
CA ALA A 380 -6.18 -16.84 -9.21
C ALA A 380 -6.65 -18.30 -9.39
N GLY A 381 -7.28 -18.56 -10.53
CA GLY A 381 -7.77 -19.88 -10.90
C GLY A 381 -8.82 -19.83 -12.01
N ASN A 382 -9.49 -20.96 -12.25
CA ASN A 382 -10.64 -21.02 -13.14
C ASN A 382 -11.80 -21.78 -12.47
N ARG A 383 -12.91 -21.09 -12.20
CA ARG A 383 -14.07 -21.67 -11.50
C ARG A 383 -14.73 -22.82 -12.25
N VAL A 384 -14.73 -22.80 -13.58
CA VAL A 384 -15.34 -23.86 -14.41
C VAL A 384 -14.51 -25.12 -14.31
N THR A 385 -13.19 -25.01 -14.47
CA THR A 385 -12.28 -26.15 -14.32
C THR A 385 -12.34 -26.71 -12.90
N ALA A 386 -12.29 -25.84 -11.89
CA ALA A 386 -12.32 -26.24 -10.47
C ALA A 386 -13.64 -26.93 -10.06
N THR A 387 -14.78 -26.58 -10.67
CA THR A 387 -16.09 -27.15 -10.32
C THR A 387 -16.54 -28.30 -11.22
N THR A 388 -15.80 -28.60 -12.30
CA THR A 388 -16.05 -29.75 -13.16
C THR A 388 -15.84 -31.07 -12.39
N SER A 389 -16.82 -31.97 -12.44
CA SER A 389 -16.71 -33.32 -11.86
C SER A 389 -15.51 -34.07 -12.45
N GLY A 390 -14.80 -34.83 -11.62
CA GLY A 390 -13.54 -35.49 -11.98
C GLY A 390 -12.28 -34.64 -11.78
N ASN A 391 -12.43 -33.35 -11.45
CA ASN A 391 -11.29 -32.47 -11.11
C ASN A 391 -11.11 -32.30 -9.60
N ALA A 392 -9.93 -31.80 -9.24
CA ALA A 392 -9.67 -31.30 -7.91
C ALA A 392 -10.18 -29.86 -7.78
N ASN A 393 -10.58 -29.47 -6.57
CA ASN A 393 -11.03 -28.12 -6.25
C ASN A 393 -10.30 -27.65 -4.98
N PRO A 394 -9.00 -27.34 -5.08
CA PRO A 394 -8.22 -26.88 -3.95
C PRO A 394 -8.73 -25.52 -3.46
N GLU A 395 -8.70 -25.33 -2.15
CA GLU A 395 -8.84 -24.03 -1.50
C GLU A 395 -7.86 -23.96 -0.33
N VAL A 396 -7.26 -22.79 -0.12
CA VAL A 396 -6.29 -22.58 0.95
C VAL A 396 -6.71 -21.35 1.73
N THR A 397 -6.82 -21.47 3.05
CA THR A 397 -7.09 -20.36 3.94
C THR A 397 -5.97 -20.22 4.98
N LEU A 398 -5.86 -19.02 5.55
CA LEU A 398 -4.88 -18.70 6.58
C LEU A 398 -5.60 -18.20 7.83
N ARG A 399 -5.20 -18.72 8.99
CA ARG A 399 -5.58 -18.18 10.31
C ARG A 399 -4.34 -17.81 11.13
N TYR A 400 -4.48 -16.79 11.97
CA TYR A 400 -3.43 -16.38 12.92
C TYR A 400 -3.51 -17.20 14.21
N ALA A 401 -2.36 -17.49 14.81
CA ALA A 401 -2.22 -17.96 16.20
C ALA A 401 -1.14 -17.13 16.93
N PRO A 402 -1.44 -15.87 17.32
CA PRO A 402 -0.45 -14.97 17.92
C PRO A 402 0.24 -15.51 19.18
N PRO A 403 -0.45 -16.18 20.14
CA PRO A 403 0.21 -16.75 21.32
C PRO A 403 1.28 -17.80 21.00
N GLU A 404 1.20 -18.43 19.83
CA GLU A 404 2.16 -19.43 19.36
C GLU A 404 3.25 -18.83 18.45
N GLY A 405 3.09 -17.58 18.01
CA GLY A 405 3.95 -16.96 16.99
C GLY A 405 3.86 -17.67 15.63
N ARG A 406 2.70 -18.26 15.31
CA ARG A 406 2.47 -19.09 14.12
C ARG A 406 1.28 -18.60 13.30
N ILE A 407 1.32 -18.90 12.01
CA ILE A 407 0.17 -18.87 11.11
C ILE A 407 -0.13 -20.30 10.67
N TYR A 408 -1.41 -20.62 10.52
CA TYR A 408 -1.86 -21.94 10.08
C TYR A 408 -2.50 -21.83 8.71
N PHE A 409 -2.11 -22.74 7.82
CA PHE A 409 -2.68 -22.92 6.51
C PHE A 409 -3.60 -24.13 6.53
N THR A 410 -4.89 -23.91 6.26
CA THR A 410 -5.85 -24.99 6.05
C THR A 410 -6.00 -25.22 4.56
N MET A 411 -5.64 -26.41 4.11
CA MET A 411 -5.66 -26.85 2.72
C MET A 411 -6.80 -27.84 2.53
N ARG A 412 -7.79 -27.47 1.73
CA ARG A 412 -8.98 -28.29 1.49
C ARG A 412 -9.10 -28.64 0.01
N ASN A 413 -9.56 -29.84 -0.29
CA ASN A 413 -9.93 -30.23 -1.65
C ASN A 413 -11.42 -30.55 -1.70
N ASN A 414 -12.21 -29.65 -2.29
CA ASN A 414 -13.65 -29.82 -2.49
C ASN A 414 -14.01 -30.64 -3.73
N GLY A 415 -13.00 -31.11 -4.46
CA GLY A 415 -13.16 -31.86 -5.70
C GLY A 415 -13.26 -33.36 -5.48
N THR A 416 -13.29 -34.09 -6.59
CA THR A 416 -13.43 -35.55 -6.63
C THR A 416 -12.13 -36.26 -7.02
N LYS A 417 -11.09 -35.50 -7.39
CA LYS A 417 -9.74 -36.01 -7.68
C LYS A 417 -8.75 -35.44 -6.68
N ALA A 418 -7.78 -36.25 -6.25
CA ALA A 418 -6.70 -35.79 -5.39
C ALA A 418 -5.85 -34.72 -6.11
N CYS A 419 -5.33 -33.77 -5.35
CA CYS A 419 -4.34 -32.80 -5.83
C CYS A 419 -3.15 -32.71 -4.88
N VAL A 420 -2.08 -32.08 -5.37
CA VAL A 420 -0.91 -31.70 -4.58
C VAL A 420 -0.88 -30.18 -4.51
N ILE A 421 -0.96 -29.66 -3.29
CA ILE A 421 -0.80 -28.23 -3.01
C ILE A 421 0.67 -27.99 -2.64
N THR A 422 1.27 -26.95 -3.22
CA THR A 422 2.65 -26.53 -2.95
C THR A 422 2.63 -25.16 -2.31
N ILE A 423 3.17 -25.03 -1.09
CA ILE A 423 3.34 -23.75 -0.40
C ILE A 423 4.80 -23.32 -0.53
N ARG A 424 5.04 -22.06 -0.92
CA ARG A 424 6.36 -21.44 -1.02
C ARG A 424 6.38 -20.13 -0.24
N ALA A 425 7.44 -19.87 0.49
CA ALA A 425 7.68 -18.54 1.04
C ALA A 425 8.30 -17.60 -0.01
N ASN A 426 7.89 -16.33 0.00
CA ASN A 426 8.29 -15.36 -1.02
C ASN A 426 9.41 -14.41 -0.58
N ARG A 427 9.40 -13.93 0.68
CA ARG A 427 10.31 -12.86 1.16
C ARG A 427 11.18 -13.23 2.35
N TYR A 428 10.54 -13.60 3.46
CA TYR A 428 11.23 -13.66 4.77
C TYR A 428 11.96 -14.99 5.00
N ARG A 429 11.50 -16.05 4.34
CA ARG A 429 12.00 -17.40 4.53
C ARG A 429 12.59 -17.95 3.24
N SER A 430 13.61 -18.80 3.39
CA SER A 430 14.28 -19.49 2.29
C SER A 430 14.02 -20.99 2.24
N ASP A 431 13.31 -21.54 3.24
CA ASP A 431 12.94 -22.94 3.28
C ASP A 431 11.65 -23.24 2.49
N GLY A 432 11.39 -24.54 2.30
CA GLY A 432 10.39 -25.03 1.36
C GLY A 432 10.94 -25.16 -0.09
N PRO A 433 10.08 -25.25 -1.10
CA PRO A 433 8.63 -25.32 -0.99
C PRO A 433 8.16 -26.61 -0.30
N TRP A 434 6.99 -26.56 0.33
CA TRP A 434 6.35 -27.70 0.99
C TRP A 434 5.21 -28.23 0.13
N THR A 435 5.09 -29.55 0.03
CA THR A 435 4.08 -30.21 -0.80
C THR A 435 3.15 -31.08 0.04
N TYR A 436 1.86 -30.99 -0.25
CA TYR A 436 0.81 -31.69 0.49
C TYR A 436 -0.14 -32.37 -0.48
N THR A 437 -0.25 -33.70 -0.38
CA THR A 437 -1.31 -34.44 -1.07
C THR A 437 -2.62 -34.25 -0.32
N VAL A 438 -3.62 -33.67 -0.99
CA VAL A 438 -4.96 -33.45 -0.43
C VAL A 438 -5.96 -34.32 -1.18
N ASN A 439 -6.39 -35.39 -0.52
CA ASN A 439 -7.38 -36.32 -1.06
C ASN A 439 -8.75 -35.64 -1.29
N PRO A 440 -9.61 -36.20 -2.15
CA PRO A 440 -10.96 -35.69 -2.35
C PRO A 440 -11.70 -35.50 -1.03
N SER A 441 -12.46 -34.41 -0.91
CA SER A 441 -13.25 -34.06 0.30
C SER A 441 -12.45 -34.08 1.62
N SER A 442 -11.12 -33.93 1.54
CA SER A 442 -10.23 -33.98 2.70
C SER A 442 -9.63 -32.60 2.99
N THR A 443 -9.15 -32.47 4.23
CA THR A 443 -8.44 -31.28 4.72
C THR A 443 -7.11 -31.70 5.31
N VAL A 444 -6.07 -30.93 5.01
CA VAL A 444 -4.75 -30.98 5.63
C VAL A 444 -4.48 -29.61 6.26
N GLU A 445 -3.86 -29.58 7.43
CA GLU A 445 -3.40 -28.34 8.06
C GLU A 445 -1.89 -28.42 8.27
N ASP A 446 -1.20 -27.32 8.04
CA ASP A 446 0.19 -27.14 8.48
C ASP A 446 0.39 -25.70 8.99
N TYR A 447 1.49 -25.44 9.70
CA TYR A 447 1.80 -24.15 10.28
C TYR A 447 3.20 -23.66 9.92
N PHE A 448 3.36 -22.33 9.99
CA PHE A 448 4.65 -21.68 9.83
C PHE A 448 4.88 -20.72 10.99
N THR A 449 6.03 -20.84 11.65
CA THR A 449 6.48 -19.87 12.65
C THR A 449 6.85 -18.56 11.97
N VAL A 450 6.25 -17.47 12.44
CA VAL A 450 6.46 -16.10 11.91
C VAL A 450 7.11 -15.17 12.95
N SER A 451 7.12 -15.55 14.23
CA SER A 451 7.73 -14.74 15.30
C SER A 451 9.23 -14.47 15.08
N THR A 452 9.96 -15.37 14.41
CA THR A 452 11.38 -15.18 14.03
C THR A 452 11.59 -14.11 12.96
N TYR A 453 10.52 -13.63 12.33
CA TYR A 453 10.53 -12.61 11.27
C TYR A 453 9.70 -11.38 11.67
N ASN A 454 9.67 -11.08 12.97
CA ASN A 454 8.87 -10.00 13.56
C ASN A 454 7.40 -10.09 13.14
N HIS A 455 6.86 -11.31 13.05
CA HIS A 455 5.48 -11.62 12.68
C HIS A 455 5.06 -11.22 11.25
N TRP A 456 6.00 -10.84 10.40
CA TRP A 456 5.77 -10.65 8.96
C TRP A 456 5.76 -11.98 8.21
N TYR A 457 4.88 -12.11 7.22
CA TYR A 457 4.75 -13.31 6.40
C TYR A 457 4.41 -12.97 4.94
N ASP A 458 4.90 -13.79 4.01
CA ASP A 458 4.56 -13.72 2.58
C ASP A 458 4.74 -15.10 1.96
N PHE A 459 3.62 -15.75 1.60
CA PHE A 459 3.56 -17.11 1.09
C PHE A 459 2.67 -17.19 -0.14
N THR A 460 3.01 -18.09 -1.06
CA THR A 460 2.18 -18.46 -2.20
C THR A 460 1.87 -19.95 -2.15
N ALA A 461 0.59 -20.30 -2.23
CA ALA A 461 0.13 -21.66 -2.44
C ALA A 461 -0.32 -21.85 -3.89
N THR A 462 0.18 -22.89 -4.55
CA THR A 462 -0.24 -23.35 -5.88
C THR A 462 -0.72 -24.80 -5.82
N ALA A 463 -1.41 -25.28 -6.84
CA ALA A 463 -1.81 -26.68 -6.93
C ALA A 463 -1.44 -27.26 -8.30
N ASN A 464 -1.27 -28.58 -8.39
CA ASN A 464 -1.03 -29.30 -9.64
C ASN A 464 -2.31 -29.46 -10.49
N THR A 465 -3.14 -28.43 -10.53
CA THR A 465 -4.36 -28.33 -11.31
C THR A 465 -4.12 -27.55 -12.61
N THR A 466 -4.97 -27.73 -13.60
CA THR A 466 -4.87 -27.06 -14.92
C THR A 466 -5.57 -25.70 -14.95
N ASP A 467 -6.14 -25.27 -13.82
CA ASP A 467 -6.96 -24.07 -13.70
C ASP A 467 -6.15 -22.81 -13.32
N GLY A 468 -4.85 -22.95 -13.06
CA GLY A 468 -4.00 -21.86 -12.61
C GLY A 468 -4.20 -21.46 -11.15
N PHE A 469 -4.65 -22.39 -10.29
CA PHE A 469 -4.86 -22.13 -8.86
C PHE A 469 -3.66 -21.46 -8.19
N LEU A 470 -3.91 -20.28 -7.62
CA LEU A 470 -2.96 -19.53 -6.82
C LEU A 470 -3.67 -18.85 -5.65
N ARG A 471 -3.06 -18.93 -4.47
CA ARG A 471 -3.41 -18.14 -3.28
C ARG A 471 -2.15 -17.51 -2.71
N ARG A 472 -2.02 -16.18 -2.75
CA ARG A 472 -0.94 -15.47 -2.06
C ARG A 472 -1.44 -14.87 -0.76
N PHE A 473 -0.64 -14.97 0.28
CA PHE A 473 -0.91 -14.43 1.61
C PHE A 473 0.29 -13.63 2.07
N ALA A 474 0.15 -12.31 2.17
CA ALA A 474 1.14 -11.46 2.81
C ALA A 474 0.51 -10.55 3.88
N GLY A 475 1.31 -10.18 4.87
CA GLY A 475 0.92 -9.24 5.91
C GLY A 475 1.74 -9.42 7.18
N HIS A 476 1.24 -8.81 8.25
CA HIS A 476 1.78 -8.91 9.60
C HIS A 476 0.74 -9.53 10.54
N GLN A 477 1.17 -10.44 11.41
CA GLN A 477 0.34 -10.96 12.49
C GLN A 477 0.47 -10.03 13.71
N GLU A 478 -0.58 -9.25 13.98
CA GLU A 478 -0.62 -8.44 15.20
C GLU A 478 -0.70 -9.34 16.44
N THR A 479 0.06 -8.96 17.47
CA THR A 479 0.18 -9.69 18.74
C THR A 479 -0.30 -8.88 19.94
N GLY A 480 -0.68 -7.61 19.73
CA GLY A 480 -0.90 -6.64 20.81
C GLY A 480 0.39 -6.12 21.45
N SER A 481 1.57 -6.55 20.97
CA SER A 481 2.88 -6.06 21.40
C SER A 481 3.56 -5.25 20.31
N ALA A 482 4.53 -4.43 20.72
CA ALA A 482 5.41 -3.71 19.82
C ALA A 482 6.14 -4.69 18.87
N SER A 483 6.35 -4.25 17.62
CA SER A 483 7.03 -5.02 16.57
C SER A 483 8.01 -4.11 15.81
N THR A 484 8.33 -4.46 14.57
CA THR A 484 9.04 -3.61 13.62
C THR A 484 8.23 -3.39 12.35
N SER A 485 8.56 -2.33 11.59
CA SER A 485 8.16 -2.23 10.20
C SER A 485 8.62 -3.46 9.41
N ASP A 486 8.01 -3.68 8.23
CA ASP A 486 8.31 -4.82 7.38
C ASP A 486 9.83 -4.90 7.07
N PRO A 487 10.51 -6.00 7.46
CA PRO A 487 11.95 -6.15 7.28
C PRO A 487 12.37 -6.30 5.81
N SER A 488 11.39 -6.50 4.91
CA SER A 488 11.61 -6.49 3.46
C SER A 488 11.45 -5.10 2.83
N LEU A 489 11.07 -4.07 3.59
CA LEU A 489 11.04 -2.70 3.06
C LEU A 489 12.44 -2.25 2.65
N GLY A 490 12.51 -1.58 1.49
CA GLY A 490 13.78 -1.21 0.88
C GLY A 490 14.62 -2.40 0.38
N THR A 491 14.13 -3.64 0.54
CA THR A 491 14.72 -4.81 -0.13
C THR A 491 14.06 -4.99 -1.48
N SER A 492 14.88 -5.08 -2.52
CA SER A 492 14.43 -5.50 -3.83
C SER A 492 14.11 -7.01 -3.75
N VAL A 493 12.83 -7.39 -3.94
CA VAL A 493 12.36 -8.80 -4.12
C VAL A 493 11.94 -9.10 -5.58
N PRO A 494 12.59 -10.03 -6.31
CA PRO A 494 12.53 -9.99 -7.76
C PRO A 494 11.13 -10.26 -8.30
N GLY A 495 10.65 -9.37 -9.15
CA GLY A 495 9.31 -9.44 -9.75
C GLY A 495 9.36 -9.67 -11.27
N PRO A 496 8.22 -10.03 -11.90
CA PRO A 496 8.13 -10.10 -13.35
C PRO A 496 8.44 -8.73 -13.96
N LEU A 497 9.34 -8.70 -14.93
CA LEU A 497 9.67 -7.52 -15.71
C LEU A 497 8.83 -7.51 -16.98
N THR A 498 8.34 -6.33 -17.36
CA THR A 498 7.73 -6.10 -18.67
C THR A 498 8.79 -6.27 -19.75
N VAL A 499 8.48 -7.05 -20.78
CA VAL A 499 9.39 -7.34 -21.89
C VAL A 499 8.68 -7.24 -23.23
N THR A 500 9.43 -7.03 -24.30
CA THR A 500 8.97 -7.23 -25.68
C THR A 500 9.90 -8.20 -26.39
N VAL A 501 9.41 -8.84 -27.46
CA VAL A 501 10.27 -9.70 -28.30
C VAL A 501 11.17 -8.81 -29.16
N LYS A 502 12.48 -8.98 -29.01
CA LYS A 502 13.50 -8.33 -29.85
C LYS A 502 13.78 -9.14 -31.11
N ALA A 503 14.02 -10.44 -30.95
CA ALA A 503 14.40 -11.33 -32.03
C ALA A 503 14.07 -12.78 -31.69
N PHE A 504 13.99 -13.61 -32.70
CA PHE A 504 13.81 -15.07 -32.62
C PHE A 504 14.39 -15.68 -33.89
N ASP A 505 14.72 -16.96 -33.89
CA ASP A 505 15.22 -17.64 -35.08
C ASP A 505 14.11 -18.23 -35.95
N SER A 506 13.01 -18.68 -35.33
CA SER A 506 11.90 -19.33 -36.01
C SER A 506 10.56 -19.08 -35.31
N GLN A 507 9.48 -19.03 -36.09
CA GLN A 507 8.11 -19.01 -35.60
C GLN A 507 7.16 -19.60 -36.65
N GLU A 508 6.10 -20.26 -36.22
CA GLU A 508 5.02 -20.77 -37.07
C GLU A 508 3.94 -19.70 -37.27
N THR A 509 3.51 -19.50 -38.52
CA THR A 509 2.44 -18.52 -38.83
C THR A 509 1.42 -19.00 -39.87
N VAL A 510 1.63 -20.17 -40.47
CA VAL A 510 0.79 -20.71 -41.54
C VAL A 510 -0.10 -21.82 -41.00
N GLY A 511 0.48 -22.82 -40.34
CA GLY A 511 -0.24 -23.94 -39.73
C GLY A 511 -0.99 -23.56 -38.46
N GLU A 512 -0.50 -22.55 -37.73
CA GLU A 512 -1.14 -21.99 -36.53
C GLU A 512 -0.62 -20.58 -36.21
N ASN A 513 -1.21 -19.91 -35.21
CA ASN A 513 -0.68 -18.64 -34.68
C ASN A 513 0.42 -18.90 -33.64
N GLY A 514 1.60 -19.32 -34.10
CA GLY A 514 2.78 -19.63 -33.28
C GLY A 514 3.76 -18.47 -33.10
N ARG A 515 3.31 -17.21 -33.17
CA ARG A 515 4.17 -16.02 -33.15
C ARG A 515 4.98 -15.92 -31.86
N ALA A 516 6.23 -15.47 -31.97
CA ALA A 516 7.12 -15.27 -30.82
C ALA A 516 6.54 -14.30 -29.77
N THR A 517 5.77 -13.30 -30.20
CA THR A 517 5.11 -12.33 -29.32
C THR A 517 4.12 -12.96 -28.35
N ASN A 518 3.58 -14.13 -28.69
CA ASN A 518 2.66 -14.86 -27.82
C ASN A 518 3.35 -15.41 -26.56
N ALA A 519 4.68 -15.58 -26.57
CA ALA A 519 5.39 -16.04 -25.38
C ALA A 519 5.51 -14.97 -24.28
N VAL A 520 5.08 -13.74 -24.51
CA VAL A 520 5.22 -12.62 -23.56
C VAL A 520 3.97 -11.76 -23.48
N ASP A 521 2.82 -12.29 -23.91
CA ASP A 521 1.54 -11.57 -23.95
C ASP A 521 0.70 -11.75 -22.65
N ALA A 522 1.24 -12.50 -21.68
CA ALA A 522 0.60 -12.85 -20.42
C ALA A 522 -0.69 -13.68 -20.57
N ASN A 523 -0.85 -14.37 -21.71
CA ASN A 523 -1.93 -15.28 -22.03
C ASN A 523 -1.41 -16.71 -22.32
N SER A 524 -1.43 -17.57 -21.30
CA SER A 524 -1.02 -18.98 -21.43
C SER A 524 -1.88 -19.86 -22.37
N GLY A 525 -2.90 -19.28 -23.02
CA GLY A 525 -3.68 -19.92 -24.08
C GLY A 525 -3.12 -19.70 -25.49
N THR A 526 -2.23 -18.72 -25.69
CA THR A 526 -1.46 -18.53 -26.92
C THR A 526 -0.09 -19.18 -26.75
N ILE A 527 0.61 -19.42 -27.87
CA ILE A 527 1.95 -20.02 -27.84
C ILE A 527 2.85 -19.36 -28.87
N TRP A 528 4.12 -19.21 -28.52
CA TRP A 528 5.19 -19.26 -29.51
C TRP A 528 5.44 -20.72 -29.88
N HIS A 529 5.62 -20.99 -31.17
CA HIS A 529 6.03 -22.29 -31.68
C HIS A 529 6.96 -22.07 -32.87
N THR A 530 8.05 -22.82 -32.99
CA THR A 530 8.93 -22.75 -34.17
C THR A 530 8.26 -23.35 -35.40
N GLU A 531 8.58 -22.83 -36.60
CA GLU A 531 7.95 -23.23 -37.87
C GLU A 531 8.05 -24.75 -38.07
N TRP A 532 6.92 -25.36 -38.37
CA TRP A 532 6.80 -26.80 -38.60
C TRP A 532 5.96 -27.14 -39.83
N TYR A 533 5.17 -26.18 -40.35
CA TYR A 533 4.23 -26.44 -41.43
C TYR A 533 4.89 -26.49 -42.81
N ASN A 534 5.58 -25.41 -43.24
CA ASN A 534 6.18 -25.37 -44.57
C ASN A 534 7.60 -25.95 -44.60
N THR A 535 8.39 -25.62 -43.57
CA THR A 535 9.74 -26.13 -43.36
C THR A 535 9.98 -26.31 -41.88
N THR A 536 10.76 -27.33 -41.50
CA THR A 536 11.11 -27.56 -40.09
C THR A 536 12.49 -26.98 -39.81
N ALA A 537 12.55 -25.93 -39.00
CA ALA A 537 13.83 -25.34 -38.59
C ALA A 537 14.56 -26.28 -37.61
N PRO A 538 15.89 -26.48 -37.75
CA PRO A 538 16.65 -27.32 -36.82
C PRO A 538 16.95 -26.56 -35.51
N LEU A 539 17.05 -27.30 -34.40
CA LEU A 539 17.63 -26.80 -33.15
C LEU A 539 19.11 -26.41 -33.35
N PRO A 540 19.65 -25.49 -32.53
CA PRO A 540 19.02 -24.83 -31.39
C PRO A 540 18.16 -23.61 -31.78
N HIS A 541 17.10 -23.37 -31.03
CA HIS A 541 16.19 -22.23 -31.20
C HIS A 541 16.45 -21.15 -30.14
N TYR A 542 16.13 -19.89 -30.44
CA TYR A 542 16.26 -18.81 -29.46
C TYR A 542 15.10 -17.80 -29.50
N LEU A 543 14.86 -17.20 -28.34
CA LEU A 543 13.98 -16.05 -28.15
C LEU A 543 14.73 -14.97 -27.37
N ASP A 544 14.87 -13.80 -27.98
CA ASP A 544 15.50 -12.62 -27.41
C ASP A 544 14.44 -11.62 -26.96
N LEU A 545 14.56 -11.16 -25.72
CA LEU A 545 13.63 -10.26 -25.06
C LEU A 545 14.31 -8.93 -24.75
N ASP A 546 13.64 -7.80 -25.01
CA ASP A 546 14.05 -6.45 -24.61
C ASP A 546 13.26 -6.00 -23.38
N LEU A 547 13.96 -5.59 -22.34
CA LEU A 547 13.39 -5.04 -21.10
C LEU A 547 13.06 -3.54 -21.20
N GLY A 548 13.31 -2.92 -22.37
CA GLY A 548 13.15 -1.50 -22.66
C GLY A 548 14.27 -0.61 -22.08
N SER A 549 14.87 -1.03 -20.96
CA SER A 549 15.97 -0.34 -20.27
C SER A 549 16.86 -1.35 -19.54
N SER A 550 18.04 -0.91 -19.06
CA SER A 550 18.87 -1.77 -18.22
C SER A 550 18.20 -2.02 -16.87
N LYS A 551 18.06 -3.30 -16.50
CA LYS A 551 17.43 -3.81 -15.28
C LYS A 551 18.33 -4.81 -14.59
N THR A 552 18.11 -5.07 -13.30
CA THR A 552 18.80 -6.16 -12.61
C THR A 552 17.98 -7.44 -12.77
N VAL A 553 18.41 -8.34 -13.66
CA VAL A 553 17.73 -9.62 -13.91
C VAL A 553 18.26 -10.70 -12.97
N THR A 554 17.36 -11.51 -12.45
CA THR A 554 17.60 -12.49 -11.37
C THR A 554 17.02 -13.87 -11.69
N GLY A 555 16.21 -13.98 -12.74
CA GLY A 555 15.63 -15.25 -13.12
C GLY A 555 14.80 -15.21 -14.40
N LEU A 556 14.36 -16.39 -14.82
CA LEU A 556 13.44 -16.61 -15.93
C LEU A 556 12.43 -17.70 -15.52
N SER A 557 11.16 -17.47 -15.81
CA SER A 557 10.07 -18.45 -15.71
C SER A 557 9.63 -18.86 -17.12
N TYR A 558 9.43 -20.16 -17.33
CA TYR A 558 9.02 -20.78 -18.59
C TYR A 558 7.75 -21.62 -18.35
N VAL A 559 6.69 -21.28 -19.08
CA VAL A 559 5.43 -22.03 -19.12
C VAL A 559 5.35 -22.78 -20.45
N PRO A 560 5.37 -24.13 -20.44
CA PRO A 560 5.17 -24.92 -21.66
C PRO A 560 3.79 -24.71 -22.28
N ARG A 561 3.65 -25.02 -23.59
CA ARG A 561 2.34 -25.06 -24.24
C ARG A 561 1.37 -26.01 -23.51
N SER A 562 0.11 -25.60 -23.41
CA SER A 562 -0.94 -26.36 -22.73
C SER A 562 -1.63 -27.41 -23.61
N THR A 563 -1.58 -27.24 -24.93
CA THR A 563 -2.32 -28.04 -25.93
C THR A 563 -1.55 -29.26 -26.46
N GLY A 564 -0.32 -29.52 -25.97
CA GLY A 564 0.40 -30.75 -26.28
C GLY A 564 1.79 -30.81 -25.68
N VAL A 565 2.58 -31.79 -26.10
CA VAL A 565 3.90 -32.08 -25.50
C VAL A 565 5.09 -31.75 -26.41
N ASN A 566 4.88 -31.65 -27.72
CA ASN A 566 5.95 -31.35 -28.68
C ASN A 566 6.43 -29.91 -28.50
N GLY A 567 7.74 -29.72 -28.57
CA GLY A 567 8.36 -28.40 -28.44
C GLY A 567 8.58 -27.97 -26.99
N ARG A 568 8.48 -28.86 -26.00
CA ARG A 568 8.90 -28.54 -24.64
C ARG A 568 10.41 -28.37 -24.62
N ILE A 569 10.89 -27.23 -24.11
CA ILE A 569 12.32 -26.97 -24.01
C ILE A 569 12.94 -28.00 -23.07
N GLY A 570 13.97 -28.71 -23.55
CA GLY A 570 14.79 -29.64 -22.79
C GLY A 570 16.03 -28.95 -22.21
N GLN A 571 17.19 -29.23 -22.80
CA GLN A 571 18.43 -28.53 -22.48
C GLN A 571 18.33 -27.06 -22.92
N TYR A 572 18.75 -26.14 -22.07
CA TYR A 572 18.68 -24.72 -22.32
C TYR A 572 19.97 -23.98 -21.94
N GLU A 573 20.15 -22.82 -22.56
CA GLU A 573 21.10 -21.78 -22.17
C GLU A 573 20.34 -20.45 -22.03
N ILE A 574 20.66 -19.68 -21.00
CA ILE A 574 20.14 -18.33 -20.79
C ILE A 574 21.30 -17.36 -20.85
N TYR A 575 21.15 -16.29 -21.63
CA TYR A 575 22.15 -15.23 -21.75
C TYR A 575 21.55 -13.88 -21.41
N VAL A 576 22.41 -12.93 -21.08
CA VAL A 576 22.02 -11.54 -20.86
C VAL A 576 22.95 -10.61 -21.61
N SER A 577 22.45 -9.47 -22.05
CA SER A 577 23.22 -8.50 -22.83
C SER A 577 22.81 -7.06 -22.53
N ALA A 578 23.75 -6.13 -22.67
CA ALA A 578 23.51 -4.69 -22.57
C ALA A 578 23.07 -4.08 -23.93
N ASP A 579 23.53 -4.65 -25.05
CA ASP A 579 23.29 -4.13 -26.41
C ASP A 579 22.39 -5.05 -27.27
N GLY A 580 22.23 -6.30 -26.85
CA GLY A 580 21.43 -7.32 -27.52
C GLY A 580 22.11 -7.90 -28.76
N THR A 581 23.42 -7.70 -28.89
CA THR A 581 24.28 -8.30 -29.93
C THR A 581 25.43 -9.08 -29.31
N ASN A 582 26.03 -8.58 -28.23
CA ASN A 582 27.09 -9.23 -27.48
C ASN A 582 26.51 -9.97 -26.27
N TRP A 583 26.41 -11.29 -26.37
CA TRP A 583 25.76 -12.15 -25.36
C TRP A 583 26.73 -12.80 -24.36
N GLY A 584 28.03 -12.81 -24.65
CA GLY A 584 29.05 -13.41 -23.79
C GLY A 584 28.81 -14.90 -23.51
N THR A 585 29.11 -15.34 -22.30
CA THR A 585 28.87 -16.72 -21.84
C THR A 585 27.47 -16.89 -21.28
N ALA A 586 26.95 -18.13 -21.34
CA ALA A 586 25.66 -18.47 -20.78
C ALA A 586 25.66 -18.15 -19.28
N LEU A 587 24.68 -17.38 -18.84
CA LEU A 587 24.44 -17.02 -17.44
C LEU A 587 23.89 -18.20 -16.65
N ALA A 588 23.05 -19.03 -17.28
CA ALA A 588 22.54 -20.25 -16.70
C ALA A 588 22.38 -21.32 -17.79
N THR A 589 22.65 -22.56 -17.44
CA THR A 589 22.41 -23.74 -18.29
C THR A 589 21.73 -24.81 -17.46
N GLY A 590 21.02 -25.73 -18.13
CA GLY A 590 20.35 -26.83 -17.44
C GLY A 590 19.45 -27.63 -18.35
N THR A 591 18.66 -28.51 -17.75
CA THR A 591 17.66 -29.32 -18.45
C THR A 591 16.33 -29.14 -17.73
N PHE A 592 15.31 -28.66 -18.44
CA PHE A 592 13.95 -28.65 -17.89
C PHE A 592 13.33 -30.04 -17.92
N ALA A 593 12.56 -30.37 -16.88
CA ALA A 593 11.80 -31.62 -16.85
C ALA A 593 10.71 -31.63 -17.94
N ASP A 594 10.54 -32.77 -18.60
CA ASP A 594 9.47 -32.98 -19.57
C ASP A 594 8.10 -33.14 -18.90
N SER A 595 7.55 -32.02 -18.46
CA SER A 595 6.26 -31.94 -17.78
C SER A 595 5.47 -30.71 -18.25
N ALA A 596 4.19 -30.62 -17.90
CA ALA A 596 3.39 -29.42 -18.14
C ALA A 596 3.61 -28.32 -17.08
N ALA A 597 4.32 -28.61 -15.98
CA ALA A 597 4.52 -27.66 -14.90
C ALA A 597 5.35 -26.44 -15.36
N THR A 598 5.10 -25.27 -14.79
CA THR A 598 5.98 -24.10 -14.96
C THR A 598 7.38 -24.43 -14.44
N LYS A 599 8.41 -23.98 -15.16
CA LYS A 599 9.80 -24.09 -14.76
C LYS A 599 10.34 -22.71 -14.45
N GLN A 600 11.25 -22.64 -13.50
CA GLN A 600 11.90 -21.39 -13.12
C GLN A 600 13.39 -21.64 -12.91
N VAL A 601 14.18 -20.70 -13.41
CA VAL A 601 15.64 -20.65 -13.24
C VAL A 601 15.95 -19.33 -12.54
N SER A 602 16.79 -19.38 -11.51
CA SER A 602 17.20 -18.20 -10.74
C SER A 602 18.72 -18.13 -10.65
N TRP A 603 19.25 -16.91 -10.57
CA TRP A 603 20.67 -16.61 -10.48
C TRP A 603 20.91 -15.30 -9.70
N THR A 604 22.15 -15.03 -9.33
CA THR A 604 22.55 -13.77 -8.68
C THR A 604 22.36 -12.58 -9.62
N GLY A 605 21.68 -11.52 -9.16
CA GLY A 605 21.29 -10.37 -9.97
C GLY A 605 22.37 -9.82 -10.89
N ARG A 606 22.04 -9.66 -12.17
CA ARG A 606 22.95 -9.16 -13.22
C ARG A 606 22.29 -8.02 -14.00
N ALA A 607 23.01 -6.93 -14.19
CA ALA A 607 22.51 -5.81 -15.00
C ALA A 607 22.43 -6.22 -16.48
N ALA A 608 21.28 -6.01 -17.12
CA ALA A 608 21.07 -6.30 -18.53
C ALA A 608 19.87 -5.53 -19.08
N ARG A 609 19.87 -5.24 -20.38
CA ARG A 609 18.68 -4.78 -21.11
C ARG A 609 18.01 -5.90 -21.90
N TYR A 610 18.77 -6.91 -22.28
CA TYR A 610 18.28 -8.01 -23.11
C TYR A 610 18.53 -9.36 -22.46
N VAL A 611 17.60 -10.28 -22.62
CA VAL A 611 17.71 -11.67 -22.15
C VAL A 611 17.41 -12.61 -23.31
N ARG A 612 18.23 -13.65 -23.49
CA ARG A 612 18.04 -14.70 -24.49
C ARG A 612 17.75 -16.01 -23.79
N LEU A 613 16.66 -16.66 -24.17
CA LEU A 613 16.41 -18.07 -23.89
C LEU A 613 16.77 -18.87 -25.15
N ARG A 614 17.73 -19.79 -25.03
CA ARG A 614 18.14 -20.67 -26.13
C ARG A 614 17.83 -22.12 -25.78
N ALA A 615 16.98 -22.76 -26.58
CA ALA A 615 16.63 -24.16 -26.46
C ALA A 615 17.59 -25.01 -27.30
N LEU A 616 18.33 -25.91 -26.64
CA LEU A 616 19.30 -26.80 -27.29
C LEU A 616 18.66 -28.13 -27.70
N THR A 617 17.72 -28.64 -26.89
CA THR A 617 17.00 -29.88 -27.17
C THR A 617 15.51 -29.73 -26.89
N GLU A 618 14.71 -30.63 -27.45
CA GLU A 618 13.33 -30.86 -27.02
C GLU A 618 13.31 -31.91 -25.89
N ALA A 619 12.53 -31.67 -24.84
CA ALA A 619 12.62 -32.39 -23.57
C ALA A 619 12.30 -33.90 -23.67
N GLY A 620 11.50 -34.32 -24.65
CA GLY A 620 11.15 -35.72 -24.89
C GLY A 620 11.78 -36.31 -26.14
N ASN A 621 12.74 -35.61 -26.77
CA ASN A 621 13.36 -35.99 -28.04
C ASN A 621 12.34 -36.29 -29.16
N ARG A 622 11.27 -35.51 -29.24
CA ARG A 622 10.14 -35.74 -30.17
C ARG A 622 10.37 -35.16 -31.56
N GLY A 623 11.27 -34.19 -31.65
CA GLY A 623 11.60 -33.49 -32.88
C GLY A 623 12.31 -32.18 -32.57
N PRO A 624 12.66 -31.40 -33.60
CA PRO A 624 13.46 -30.20 -33.43
C PRO A 624 12.65 -28.97 -32.99
N TRP A 625 11.43 -29.13 -32.49
CA TRP A 625 10.56 -27.98 -32.22
C TRP A 625 10.86 -27.31 -30.87
N THR A 626 10.48 -26.05 -30.74
CA THR A 626 10.44 -25.32 -29.47
C THR A 626 9.15 -24.52 -29.38
N SER A 627 8.55 -24.52 -28.20
CA SER A 627 7.33 -23.79 -27.90
C SER A 627 7.31 -23.27 -26.46
N ALA A 628 6.65 -22.13 -26.28
CA ALA A 628 6.40 -21.54 -24.98
C ALA A 628 5.01 -20.89 -24.98
N ALA A 629 4.23 -21.14 -23.93
CA ALA A 629 3.05 -20.36 -23.65
C ALA A 629 3.45 -19.01 -23.03
N GLU A 630 4.37 -19.02 -22.06
CA GLU A 630 4.90 -17.80 -21.46
C GLU A 630 6.39 -17.93 -21.13
N VAL A 631 7.12 -16.83 -21.28
CA VAL A 631 8.49 -16.60 -20.82
C VAL A 631 8.52 -15.29 -20.06
N THR A 632 8.76 -15.35 -18.76
CA THR A 632 8.77 -14.18 -17.88
C THR A 632 10.17 -13.95 -17.32
N ILE A 633 10.71 -12.75 -17.46
CA ILE A 633 11.98 -12.36 -16.83
C ILE A 633 11.71 -11.84 -15.42
N LEU A 634 12.52 -12.25 -14.45
CA LEU A 634 12.41 -11.84 -13.05
C LEU A 634 13.53 -10.86 -12.70
N GLY A 635 13.23 -9.78 -11.98
CA GLY A 635 14.24 -8.77 -11.63
C GLY A 635 13.68 -7.50 -10.99
N PHE A 636 14.47 -6.43 -11.08
CA PHE A 636 14.24 -5.09 -10.54
C PHE A 636 14.50 -4.00 -11.56
#